data_AF-A0A2T1CUY9-F1
#
_entry.id   AF-A0A2T1CUY9-F1
#
_cell.length_a   1.000
_cell.length_b   1.000
_cell.length_c   1.000
_cell.angle_alpha   90.00
_cell.angle_beta   90.00
_cell.angle_gamma   90.00
#
_symmetry.space_group_name_H-M   'P 1'
#
loop_
_entity.id
_entity.type
_entity.pdbx_description
1 polymer ?
#
loop_
_entity_poly.entity_id
_entity_poly.type
_entity_poly.pdbx_seq_one_letter_code
_entity_poly.pdbx_strand_id
1 'polypeptide(L)'
;MIFVIKKASADFNRAIEIEPNNVDVCRIRGRSYDQQGKSELAIASYIQAIEIDPNYAKAYKSCGVSYDKLDKDELARTNLEKARQLYLAQGNAGRALAAEVDLMLKKLLENFIDFKEFPFK
;
A
#
# COMPACT_ATOMS: atom_id res chain seq x y z
N MET A 1 18.81 5.26 -1.76
CA MET A 1 18.79 4.23 -0.72
C MET A 1 17.37 4.15 -0.16
N ILE A 2 16.51 3.28 -0.69
CA ILE A 2 15.11 3.13 -0.23
C ILE A 2 15.10 1.95 0.77
N PHE A 3 15.34 2.27 2.04
CA PHE A 3 14.91 1.48 3.20
C PHE A 3 13.57 2.12 3.57
N VAL A 4 12.42 1.45 3.69
CA VAL A 4 12.02 0.62 4.84
C VAL A 4 10.80 -0.23 4.42
N ILE A 5 10.98 -1.55 4.20
CA ILE A 5 9.89 -2.55 4.27
C ILE A 5 10.25 -3.68 5.26
N LYS A 6 11.47 -3.65 5.84
CA LYS A 6 11.99 -4.78 6.63
C LYS A 6 11.34 -5.02 7.99
N LYS A 7 10.57 -4.09 8.56
CA LYS A 7 10.11 -4.21 9.95
C LYS A 7 8.67 -4.70 10.13
N ALA A 8 7.84 -4.68 9.08
CA ALA A 8 6.45 -5.17 9.18
C ALA A 8 6.30 -6.68 8.89
N SER A 9 7.35 -7.35 8.39
CA SER A 9 7.28 -8.71 7.86
C SER A 9 7.68 -9.83 8.83
N ALA A 10 8.13 -9.52 10.06
CA ALA A 10 8.75 -10.52 10.92
C ALA A 10 7.80 -11.60 11.46
N ASP A 11 6.50 -11.32 11.65
CA ASP A 11 5.62 -12.21 12.44
C ASP A 11 4.44 -12.86 11.70
N PHE A 12 4.21 -12.60 10.40
CA PHE A 12 2.96 -13.05 9.74
C PHE A 12 3.10 -14.15 8.68
N ASN A 13 4.24 -14.84 8.61
CA ASN A 13 4.45 -15.93 7.65
C ASN A 13 4.05 -17.30 8.19
N ARG A 14 2.74 -17.59 8.21
CA ARG A 14 2.25 -18.97 8.16
C ARG A 14 0.78 -19.07 7.74
N ALA A 15 0.49 -18.79 6.46
CA ALA A 15 -0.78 -19.22 5.88
C ALA A 15 -0.72 -19.34 4.34
N ILE A 16 -0.79 -20.60 3.89
CA ILE A 16 -1.24 -21.08 2.57
C ILE A 16 -0.29 -20.77 1.39
N GLU A 17 0.60 -21.74 1.15
CA GLU A 17 1.39 -21.89 -0.07
C GLU A 17 0.52 -22.55 -1.16
N ILE A 18 -0.18 -21.73 -1.94
CA ILE A 18 -0.64 -22.11 -3.28
C ILE A 18 -0.03 -21.07 -4.21
N GLU A 19 1.09 -21.43 -4.82
CA GLU A 19 1.92 -20.64 -5.74
C GLU A 19 2.40 -19.26 -5.24
N PRO A 20 3.50 -19.21 -4.48
CA PRO A 20 4.05 -17.97 -3.94
C PRO A 20 4.67 -17.03 -4.99
N ASN A 21 4.73 -17.42 -6.27
CA ASN A 21 5.51 -16.71 -7.29
C ASN A 21 4.66 -15.97 -8.34
N ASN A 22 3.35 -15.84 -8.12
CA ASN A 22 2.48 -15.10 -9.03
C ASN A 22 2.00 -13.77 -8.40
N VAL A 23 2.47 -12.66 -8.98
CA VAL A 23 2.18 -11.29 -8.55
C VAL A 23 0.67 -11.01 -8.46
N ASP A 24 -0.11 -11.49 -9.44
CA ASP A 24 -1.55 -11.27 -9.47
C ASP A 24 -2.29 -12.09 -8.40
N VAL A 25 -1.83 -13.32 -8.14
CA VAL A 25 -2.38 -14.17 -7.08
C VAL A 25 -2.15 -13.52 -5.71
N CYS A 26 -0.93 -13.06 -5.44
CA CYS A 26 -0.60 -12.34 -4.20
C CYS A 26 -1.47 -11.08 -4.03
N ARG A 27 -1.66 -10.29 -5.09
CA ARG A 27 -2.54 -9.10 -5.04
C ARG A 27 -4.00 -9.47 -4.81
N ILE A 28 -4.51 -10.52 -5.46
CA ILE A 28 -5.91 -10.96 -5.28
C ILE A 28 -6.13 -11.48 -3.86
N ARG A 29 -5.19 -12.25 -3.32
CA ARG A 29 -5.22 -12.72 -1.94
C ARG A 29 -5.21 -11.56 -0.95
N GLY A 30 -4.35 -10.56 -1.16
CA GLY A 30 -4.33 -9.34 -0.35
C GLY A 30 -5.67 -8.61 -0.37
N ARG A 31 -6.29 -8.47 -1.55
CA ARG A 31 -7.62 -7.87 -1.70
C ARG A 31 -8.69 -8.67 -0.95
N SER A 32 -8.63 -9.99 -1.01
CA SER A 32 -9.57 -10.86 -0.29
C SER A 32 -9.46 -10.64 1.23
N TYR A 33 -8.25 -10.48 1.76
CA TYR A 33 -8.04 -10.16 3.17
C TYR A 33 -8.54 -8.77 3.54
N ASP A 34 -8.32 -7.76 2.70
CA ASP A 34 -8.88 -6.41 2.88
C ASP A 34 -10.41 -6.43 2.97
N GLN A 35 -11.07 -7.24 2.12
CA GLN A 35 -12.52 -7.40 2.13
C GLN A 35 -13.04 -8.10 3.39
N GLN A 36 -12.20 -8.91 4.04
CA GLN A 36 -12.49 -9.54 5.32
C GLN A 36 -12.10 -8.66 6.53
N GLY A 37 -11.63 -7.43 6.30
CA GLY A 37 -11.12 -6.55 7.37
C GLY A 37 -9.77 -6.98 7.96
N LYS A 38 -9.10 -7.97 7.35
CA LYS A 38 -7.81 -8.52 7.81
C LYS A 38 -6.65 -7.75 7.16
N SER A 39 -6.57 -6.44 7.43
CA SER A 39 -5.63 -5.53 6.77
C SER A 39 -4.16 -5.94 6.92
N GLU A 40 -3.76 -6.56 8.03
CA GLU A 40 -2.38 -7.01 8.26
C GLU A 40 -2.00 -8.18 7.34
N LEU A 41 -2.90 -9.14 7.14
CA LEU A 41 -2.71 -10.24 6.19
C LEU A 41 -2.75 -9.74 4.74
N ALA A 42 -3.54 -8.69 4.48
CA ALA A 42 -3.58 -8.03 3.18
C ALA A 42 -2.21 -7.41 2.85
N ILE A 43 -1.64 -6.65 3.79
CA ILE A 43 -0.31 -6.05 3.70
C ILE A 43 0.75 -7.10 3.43
N ALA A 44 0.76 -8.21 4.18
CA ALA A 44 1.71 -9.30 3.95
C ALA A 44 1.63 -9.86 2.51
N SER A 45 0.41 -10.01 1.98
CA SER A 45 0.22 -10.49 0.61
C SER A 45 0.66 -9.46 -0.45
N TYR A 46 0.45 -8.16 -0.20
CA TYR A 46 0.95 -7.12 -1.11
C TYR A 46 2.46 -6.96 -1.05
N ILE A 47 3.08 -7.12 0.12
CA ILE A 47 4.55 -7.14 0.26
C ILE A 47 5.13 -8.29 -0.56
N GLN A 48 4.55 -9.48 -0.50
CA GLN A 48 4.99 -10.59 -1.34
C GLN A 48 4.86 -10.26 -2.84
N ALA A 49 3.76 -9.63 -3.28
CA ALA A 49 3.63 -9.18 -4.66
C ALA A 49 4.74 -8.17 -5.07
N ILE A 50 5.13 -7.28 -4.16
CA ILE A 50 6.22 -6.30 -4.34
C ILE A 50 7.59 -6.99 -4.39
N GLU A 51 7.81 -8.03 -3.57
CA GLU A 51 9.04 -8.80 -3.57
C GLU A 51 9.23 -9.58 -4.88
N ILE A 52 8.13 -10.07 -5.47
CA ILE A 52 8.13 -10.76 -6.77
C ILE A 52 8.32 -9.76 -7.92
N ASP A 53 7.58 -8.64 -7.92
CA ASP A 53 7.71 -7.56 -8.91
C ASP A 53 7.77 -6.17 -8.23
N PRO A 54 8.99 -5.61 -8.04
CA PRO A 54 9.19 -4.29 -7.46
C PRO A 54 8.62 -3.12 -8.30
N ASN A 55 8.19 -3.36 -9.53
CA ASN A 55 7.57 -2.35 -10.40
C ASN A 55 6.05 -2.47 -10.44
N TYR A 56 5.45 -3.38 -9.66
CA TYR A 56 4.01 -3.60 -9.65
C TYR A 56 3.26 -2.51 -8.87
N ALA A 57 3.00 -1.39 -9.54
CA ALA A 57 2.37 -0.19 -8.96
C ALA A 57 1.07 -0.47 -8.19
N LYS A 58 0.27 -1.45 -8.65
CA LYS A 58 -1.00 -1.83 -8.01
C LYS A 58 -0.79 -2.40 -6.60
N ALA A 59 0.27 -3.18 -6.35
CA ALA A 59 0.52 -3.70 -5.01
C ALA A 59 0.95 -2.60 -4.05
N TYR A 60 1.78 -1.65 -4.48
CA TYR A 60 2.11 -0.47 -3.67
C TYR A 60 0.85 0.36 -3.35
N LYS A 61 -0.03 0.60 -4.33
CA LYS A 61 -1.29 1.33 -4.10
C LYS A 61 -2.15 0.62 -3.05
N SER A 62 -2.37 -0.68 -3.21
CA SER A 62 -3.17 -1.47 -2.28
C SER A 62 -2.53 -1.56 -0.89
N CYS A 63 -1.21 -1.73 -0.80
CA CYS A 63 -0.46 -1.72 0.45
C CYS A 63 -0.62 -0.38 1.18
N GLY A 64 -0.52 0.74 0.47
CA GLY A 64 -0.72 2.08 1.05
C GLY A 64 -2.12 2.27 1.63
N VAL A 65 -3.15 1.82 0.90
CA VAL A 65 -4.55 1.85 1.40
C VAL A 65 -4.74 0.95 2.62
N SER A 66 -4.12 -0.23 2.68
CA SER A 66 -4.23 -1.10 3.86
C SER A 66 -3.48 -0.53 5.07
N TYR A 67 -2.40 0.23 4.87
CA TYR A 67 -1.73 0.96 5.95
C TYR A 67 -2.55 2.14 6.46
N ASP A 68 -3.22 2.87 5.57
CA ASP A 68 -4.17 3.95 5.93
C ASP A 68 -5.31 3.42 6.82
N LYS A 69 -5.88 2.25 6.49
CA LYS A 69 -6.87 1.57 7.34
C LYS A 69 -6.37 1.17 8.74
N LEU A 70 -5.06 1.15 8.96
CA LEU A 70 -4.43 0.84 10.23
C LEU A 70 -3.83 2.08 10.90
N ASP A 71 -4.19 3.28 10.44
CA ASP A 71 -3.68 4.59 10.91
C ASP A 71 -2.15 4.69 10.87
N LYS A 72 -1.53 3.99 9.91
CA LYS A 72 -0.07 4.00 9.67
C LYS A 72 0.28 4.97 8.55
N ASP A 73 -0.03 6.24 8.74
CA ASP A 73 0.02 7.30 7.72
C ASP A 73 1.36 7.40 6.99
N GLU A 74 2.48 7.31 7.69
CA GLU A 74 3.80 7.42 7.07
C GLU A 74 4.06 6.27 6.08
N LEU A 75 3.68 5.05 6.47
CA LEU A 75 3.79 3.87 5.63
C LEU A 75 2.79 3.93 4.47
N ALA A 76 1.57 4.42 4.72
CA ALA A 76 0.57 4.65 3.69
C ALA A 76 1.09 5.61 2.62
N ARG A 77 1.56 6.79 3.05
CA ARG A 77 2.13 7.83 2.19
C ARG A 77 3.28 7.31 1.35
N THR A 78 4.24 6.64 1.98
CA THR A 78 5.43 6.11 1.30
C THR A 78 5.05 5.12 0.19
N ASN A 79 4.12 4.21 0.47
CA ASN A 79 3.66 3.24 -0.52
C ASN A 79 2.86 3.90 -1.65
N LEU A 80 2.00 4.87 -1.34
CA LEU A 80 1.25 5.62 -2.33
C LEU A 80 2.18 6.47 -3.22
N GLU A 81 3.17 7.15 -2.67
CA GLU A 81 4.18 7.89 -3.44
C GLU A 81 4.94 6.98 -4.40
N LYS A 82 5.31 5.77 -3.96
CA LYS A 82 5.96 4.78 -4.83
C LYS A 82 5.02 4.30 -5.94
N ALA A 83 3.75 4.03 -5.63
CA ALA A 83 2.74 3.66 -6.62
C ALA A 83 2.58 4.75 -7.68
N ARG A 84 2.46 6.01 -7.26
CA ARG A 84 2.37 7.19 -8.14
C ARG A 84 3.56 7.26 -9.09
N GLN A 85 4.79 7.12 -8.57
CA GLN A 85 6.00 7.13 -9.40
C GLN A 85 5.97 6.03 -10.47
N LEU A 86 5.60 4.81 -10.08
CA LEU A 86 5.51 3.67 -11.01
C LEU A 86 4.39 3.84 -12.05
N TYR A 87 3.27 4.46 -11.68
CA TYR A 87 2.22 4.79 -12.65
C TYR A 87 2.67 5.87 -13.64
N LEU A 88 3.34 6.93 -13.18
CA LEU A 88 3.88 7.96 -14.09
C LEU A 88 4.92 7.38 -15.05
N ALA A 89 5.70 6.38 -14.61
CA ALA A 89 6.66 5.67 -15.45
C ALA A 89 6.01 4.86 -16.59
N GLN A 90 4.72 4.51 -16.48
CA GLN A 90 3.95 3.83 -17.54
C GLN A 90 3.49 4.79 -18.65
N GLY A 91 3.87 6.07 -18.59
CA GLY A 91 3.50 7.08 -19.58
C GLY A 91 2.02 7.47 -19.50
N ASN A 92 1.42 7.80 -20.64
CA ASN A 92 0.05 8.34 -20.70
C ASN A 92 -1.00 7.40 -20.08
N ALA A 93 -0.82 6.09 -20.22
CA ALA A 93 -1.73 5.09 -19.66
C ALA A 93 -1.78 5.12 -18.12
N GLY A 94 -0.66 5.45 -17.47
CA GLY A 94 -0.59 5.50 -16.01
C GLY A 94 -0.93 6.86 -15.40
N ARG A 95 -1.06 7.93 -16.20
CA ARG A 95 -1.37 9.27 -15.66
C ARG A 95 -2.71 9.34 -14.92
N ALA A 96 -3.74 8.69 -15.45
CA ALA A 96 -5.04 8.63 -14.79
C ALA A 96 -4.94 7.93 -13.43
N LEU A 97 -4.18 6.82 -13.37
CA LEU A 97 -3.95 6.06 -12.13
C LEU A 97 -3.09 6.85 -11.14
N ALA A 98 -2.11 7.64 -11.62
CA ALA A 98 -1.34 8.53 -10.78
C ALA A 98 -2.21 9.64 -10.18
N ALA A 99 -3.15 10.20 -10.95
CA ALA A 99 -4.10 11.20 -10.45
C ALA A 99 -5.05 10.64 -9.38
N GLU A 100 -5.48 9.37 -9.50
CA GLU A 100 -6.21 8.68 -8.43
C GLU A 100 -5.37 8.65 -7.14
N VAL A 101 -4.08 8.31 -7.26
CA VAL A 101 -3.16 8.25 -6.11
C VAL A 101 -2.92 9.64 -5.52
N ASP A 102 -2.86 10.68 -6.35
CA ASP A 102 -2.74 12.07 -5.87
C ASP A 102 -3.94 12.48 -4.98
N LEU A 103 -5.15 12.05 -5.34
CA LEU A 103 -6.33 12.27 -4.50
C LEU A 103 -6.25 11.54 -3.16
N MET A 104 -5.75 10.30 -3.16
CA MET A 104 -5.52 9.53 -1.93
C MET A 104 -4.48 10.19 -1.03
N LEU A 105 -3.38 10.67 -1.59
CA LEU A 105 -2.34 11.39 -0.86
C LEU A 105 -2.87 12.70 -0.26
N LYS A 106 -3.70 13.44 -1.01
CA LYS A 106 -4.34 14.66 -0.51
C LYS A 106 -5.25 14.36 0.68
N LYS A 107 -6.10 13.34 0.58
CA LYS A 107 -6.98 12.92 1.68
C LYS A 107 -6.20 12.53 2.94
N LEU A 108 -5.09 11.81 2.78
CA LEU A 108 -4.21 11.42 3.89
C LEU A 108 -3.66 12.66 4.62
N LEU A 109 -3.30 13.72 3.88
CA LEU A 109 -2.81 14.97 4.46
C LEU A 109 -3.91 15.76 5.17
N GLU A 110 -5.12 15.78 4.62
CA GLU A 110 -6.28 16.44 5.23
C GLU A 110 -6.64 15.81 6.57
N ASN A 111 -6.66 14.46 6.64
CA ASN A 111 -6.84 13.73 7.90
C ASN A 111 -5.79 14.13 8.96
N PHE A 112 -4.56 14.44 8.55
CA PHE A 112 -3.48 14.83 9.46
C PHE A 112 -3.61 16.28 9.98
N ILE A 113 -4.28 17.16 9.24
CA ILE A 113 -4.48 18.56 9.61
C ILE A 113 -5.58 18.70 10.67
N ASP A 114 -6.67 17.92 10.56
CA ASP A 114 -7.79 17.96 11.52
C ASP A 114 -7.36 17.61 12.97
N PHE A 115 -6.31 16.80 13.17
CA PHE A 115 -5.82 16.47 14.52
C PHE A 115 -4.94 17.56 15.16
N LYS A 116 -4.44 18.55 14.40
CA LYS A 116 -3.57 19.61 14.93
C LYS A 116 -4.30 20.90 15.29
N GLU A 117 -5.59 21.02 14.97
CA GLU A 117 -6.42 22.19 15.32
C GLU A 117 -7.28 21.99 16.58
N PHE A 118 -6.79 21.26 17.58
CA PHE A 118 -7.31 21.43 18.95
C PHE A 118 -6.43 22.41 19.73
N PRO A 119 -6.84 23.68 19.88
CA PRO A 119 -6.22 24.54 20.87
C PRO A 119 -6.60 23.97 22.24
N PHE A 120 -5.61 23.49 22.99
CA PHE A 120 -5.77 23.35 24.43
C PHE A 120 -6.14 24.72 24.99
N LYS A 121 -7.38 24.86 25.47
CA LYS A 121 -7.78 25.93 26.39
C LYS A 121 -7.35 25.57 27.81
#